data_AF-A0A7K7GDS9-F1
#
_entry.id   AF-A0A7K7GDS9-F1
#
_cell.length_a   1.000
_cell.length_b   1.000
_cell.length_c   1.000
_cell.angle_alpha   90.00
_cell.angle_beta   90.00
_cell.angle_gamma   90.00
#
_symmetry.space_group_name_H-M   'P 1'
#
loop_
_entity.id
_entity.type
_entity.pdbx_description
1 polymer ?
#
loop_
_entity_poly.entity_id
_entity_poly.type
_entity_poly.pdbx_seq_one_letter_code
_entity_poly.pdbx_strand_id
1 'polypeptide(L)'
;MRRVTLFVNGSARNGKVVAVYGTLSDLLSVASNKLGIKATSVYNGKGGLIDDIALIRDDDVLFVCEGEPFIDPQTDGRAQEELTGSHTDWLTLNVGGRYFTTTRSTLVNKEPDSMLAHMFKDKDAWGNKQDPRGAFLIDRSPEYFEPILNYLRHGQLIVNDGINLLGRYYLNSVLIVCPRGSLSNSVLLCCPQNSQPAEDHSPISRKEFVRFLLATPTKSELRCQGLNFSGADLSRLDLRYINFKMANLSRCNLAHANLCCANLERADLSGSVLDVRMLHSGHCICVLVWRTGANLKGVDMEGSQMTGINLRVATLKNAKLKNCNLRGATLAGTDLENCDLSGCDLQEANLRGSNVKGAIFEEMLTPLHMSQSVR
;
A
#
# COMPACT_ATOMS: atom_id res chain seq x y z
N MET A 1 21.62 -65.26 -11.87
CA MET A 1 22.85 -64.70 -11.26
C MET A 1 22.57 -63.23 -11.03
N ARG A 2 22.66 -62.73 -9.79
CA ARG A 2 22.33 -61.34 -9.46
C ARG A 2 23.60 -60.51 -9.61
N ARG A 3 23.53 -59.34 -10.22
CA ARG A 3 24.64 -58.40 -10.33
C ARG A 3 24.36 -57.24 -9.38
N VAL A 4 25.37 -56.81 -8.65
CA VAL A 4 25.26 -55.67 -7.74
C VAL A 4 26.44 -54.73 -7.94
N THR A 5 26.23 -53.46 -7.60
CA THR A 5 27.32 -52.50 -7.56
C THR A 5 27.74 -52.28 -6.12
N LEU A 6 28.97 -52.68 -5.79
CA LEU A 6 29.54 -52.50 -4.47
C LEU A 6 30.32 -51.18 -4.39
N PHE A 7 30.07 -50.43 -3.33
CA PHE A 7 30.84 -49.25 -2.96
C PHE A 7 31.49 -49.47 -1.58
N VAL A 8 32.61 -48.78 -1.34
CA VAL A 8 33.15 -48.65 0.01
C VAL A 8 32.21 -47.75 0.81
N ASN A 9 31.90 -48.11 2.05
CA ASN A 9 31.08 -47.31 2.96
C ASN A 9 31.55 -45.84 3.01
N GLY A 10 30.62 -44.88 2.87
CA GLY A 10 30.93 -43.45 2.76
C GLY A 10 31.33 -42.96 1.35
N SER A 11 31.69 -43.86 0.41
CA SER A 11 32.05 -43.46 -0.96
C SER A 11 30.89 -43.59 -1.94
N ALA A 12 30.59 -42.50 -2.66
CA ALA A 12 29.66 -42.50 -3.80
C ALA A 12 30.35 -42.75 -5.15
N ARG A 13 31.68 -42.96 -5.17
CA ARG A 13 32.49 -43.07 -6.40
C ARG A 13 33.28 -44.37 -6.42
N ASN A 14 33.70 -44.79 -7.62
CA ASN A 14 34.51 -45.99 -7.88
C ASN A 14 33.84 -47.33 -7.50
N GLY A 15 32.53 -47.42 -7.63
CA GLY A 15 31.79 -48.67 -7.42
C GLY A 15 32.26 -49.80 -8.35
N LYS A 16 32.27 -51.03 -7.84
CA LYS A 16 32.65 -52.23 -8.59
C LYS A 16 31.41 -53.10 -8.81
N VAL A 17 31.14 -53.43 -10.07
CA VAL A 17 30.08 -54.37 -10.41
C VAL A 17 30.57 -55.79 -10.19
N VAL A 18 29.85 -56.57 -9.39
CA VAL A 18 30.17 -57.97 -9.08
C VAL A 18 28.94 -58.85 -9.24
N ALA A 19 29.17 -60.12 -9.56
CA ALA A 19 28.14 -61.14 -9.51
C ALA A 19 28.02 -61.68 -8.08
N VAL A 20 26.79 -61.77 -7.59
CA VAL A 20 26.47 -62.37 -6.29
C VAL A 20 26.19 -63.85 -6.49
N TYR A 21 26.96 -64.70 -5.81
CA TYR A 21 26.81 -66.14 -5.77
C TYR A 21 27.21 -66.69 -4.40
N GLY A 22 26.67 -67.84 -4.03
CA GLY A 22 27.00 -68.53 -2.78
C GLY A 22 26.39 -67.86 -1.54
N THR A 23 27.22 -67.70 -0.51
CA THR A 23 26.86 -67.17 0.81
C THR A 23 27.29 -65.71 0.99
N LEU A 24 26.79 -65.03 2.03
CA LEU A 24 27.21 -63.65 2.34
C LEU A 24 28.73 -63.55 2.58
N SER A 25 29.36 -64.60 3.12
CA SER A 25 30.81 -64.69 3.31
C SER A 25 31.58 -64.66 1.97
N ASP A 26 31.03 -65.32 0.94
CA ASP A 26 31.62 -65.31 -0.40
C ASP A 26 31.54 -63.91 -1.02
N LEU A 27 30.42 -63.22 -0.83
CA LEU A 27 30.25 -61.83 -1.26
C LEU A 27 31.25 -60.89 -0.56
N LEU A 28 31.45 -61.04 0.75
CA LEU A 28 32.42 -60.26 1.52
C LEU A 28 33.87 -60.54 1.08
N SER A 29 34.21 -61.79 0.76
CA SER A 29 35.53 -62.15 0.20
C SER A 29 35.78 -61.49 -1.16
N VAL A 30 34.79 -61.54 -2.06
CA VAL A 30 34.85 -60.87 -3.36
C VAL A 30 34.93 -59.36 -3.21
N ALA A 31 34.13 -58.79 -2.30
CA ALA A 31 34.17 -57.36 -1.99
C ALA A 31 35.55 -56.94 -1.48
N SER A 32 36.14 -57.72 -0.57
CA SER A 32 37.47 -57.44 -0.01
C SER A 32 38.53 -57.39 -1.11
N ASN A 33 38.52 -58.37 -2.01
CA ASN A 33 39.47 -58.45 -3.12
C ASN A 33 39.28 -57.35 -4.18
N LYS A 34 38.03 -56.95 -4.46
CA LYS A 34 37.70 -56.00 -5.53
C LYS A 34 37.80 -54.53 -5.09
N LEU A 35 37.50 -54.25 -3.83
CA LEU A 35 37.54 -52.91 -3.25
C LEU A 35 38.85 -52.62 -2.49
N GLY A 36 39.64 -53.66 -2.18
CA GLY A 36 40.92 -53.50 -1.47
C GLY A 36 40.75 -53.18 0.02
N ILE A 37 39.63 -53.59 0.61
CA ILE A 37 39.26 -53.37 2.02
C ILE A 37 39.06 -54.71 2.74
N LYS A 38 39.06 -54.76 4.06
CA LYS A 38 38.67 -55.92 4.86
C LYS A 38 37.17 -55.90 5.13
N ALA A 39 36.37 -56.36 4.17
CA ALA A 39 34.92 -56.33 4.25
C ALA A 39 34.38 -57.18 5.42
N THR A 40 33.61 -56.58 6.32
CA THR A 40 32.96 -57.24 7.45
C THR A 40 31.43 -57.23 7.36
N SER A 41 30.85 -56.13 6.87
CA SER A 41 29.39 -55.93 6.82
C SER A 41 28.97 -55.28 5.50
N VAL A 42 27.72 -55.52 5.09
CA VAL A 42 27.12 -54.97 3.87
C VAL A 42 25.81 -54.26 4.21
N TYR A 43 25.60 -53.08 3.65
CA TYR A 43 24.43 -52.24 3.84
C TYR A 43 23.77 -51.90 2.51
N ASN A 44 22.47 -51.63 2.52
CA ASN A 44 21.76 -51.04 1.38
C ASN A 44 21.94 -49.51 1.36
N GLY A 45 21.53 -48.85 0.28
CA GLY A 45 21.63 -47.39 0.14
C GLY A 45 20.77 -46.54 1.09
N LYS A 46 20.03 -47.14 2.01
CA LYS A 46 19.30 -46.46 3.09
C LYS A 46 19.88 -46.76 4.48
N GLY A 47 21.03 -47.43 4.55
CA GLY A 47 21.68 -47.82 5.81
C GLY A 47 21.10 -49.04 6.51
N GLY A 48 20.27 -49.82 5.83
CA GLY A 48 19.83 -51.12 6.34
C GLY A 48 20.94 -52.17 6.20
N LEU A 49 21.33 -52.79 7.31
CA LEU A 49 22.27 -53.92 7.31
C LEU A 49 21.65 -55.11 6.58
N ILE A 50 22.42 -55.76 5.71
CA ILE A 50 22.01 -56.95 4.99
C ILE A 50 22.68 -58.15 5.67
N ASP A 51 21.88 -58.95 6.35
CA ASP A 51 22.26 -60.16 7.06
C ASP A 51 22.02 -61.43 6.24
N ASP A 52 21.12 -61.40 5.27
CA ASP A 52 20.83 -62.51 4.35
C ASP A 52 21.01 -62.12 2.87
N ILE A 53 21.75 -62.95 2.13
CA ILE A 53 22.00 -62.79 0.70
C ILE A 53 20.70 -62.90 -0.13
N ALA A 54 19.67 -63.57 0.40
CA ALA A 54 18.37 -63.68 -0.25
C ALA A 54 17.71 -62.31 -0.47
N LEU A 55 18.00 -61.32 0.37
CA LEU A 55 17.42 -59.96 0.36
C LEU A 55 17.99 -59.08 -0.76
N ILE A 56 19.14 -59.45 -1.33
CA ILE A 56 19.82 -58.69 -2.38
C ILE A 56 19.14 -58.92 -3.73
N ARG A 57 18.74 -57.86 -4.42
CA ARG A 57 18.12 -57.92 -5.76
C ARG A 57 19.14 -57.67 -6.87
N ASP A 58 18.72 -57.90 -8.12
CA ASP A 58 19.54 -57.57 -9.29
C ASP A 58 19.64 -56.05 -9.46
N ASP A 59 20.83 -55.57 -9.82
CA ASP A 59 21.24 -54.17 -9.93
C ASP A 59 21.16 -53.35 -8.63
N ASP A 60 21.14 -54.01 -7.46
CA ASP A 60 21.20 -53.32 -6.16
C ASP A 60 22.55 -52.59 -5.95
N VAL A 61 22.47 -51.44 -5.28
CA VAL A 61 23.63 -50.66 -4.84
C VAL A 61 23.87 -50.94 -3.36
N LEU A 62 25.03 -51.53 -3.08
CA LEU A 62 25.40 -51.98 -1.74
C LEU A 62 26.68 -51.29 -1.26
N PHE A 63 26.77 -51.09 0.05
CA PHE A 63 27.89 -50.42 0.71
C PHE A 63 28.57 -51.39 1.66
N VAL A 64 29.88 -51.52 1.53
CA VAL A 64 30.69 -52.50 2.27
C VAL A 64 31.59 -51.79 3.26
N CYS A 65 31.59 -52.24 4.52
CA CYS A 65 32.33 -51.63 5.63
C CYS A 65 33.43 -52.55 6.17
N GLU A 66 34.42 -51.98 6.87
CA GLU A 66 35.46 -52.72 7.62
C GLU A 66 35.15 -52.88 9.13
N GLY A 67 33.94 -52.55 9.57
CA GLY A 67 33.51 -52.59 10.97
C GLY A 67 32.89 -51.28 11.46
N GLU A 68 33.02 -50.22 10.67
CA GLU A 68 32.42 -48.92 10.94
C GLU A 68 30.91 -48.91 10.65
N PRO A 69 30.12 -48.06 11.37
CA PRO A 69 28.69 -47.88 11.10
C PRO A 69 28.46 -47.36 9.67
N PHE A 70 27.28 -47.63 9.11
CA PHE A 70 26.95 -47.14 7.77
C PHE A 70 27.04 -45.61 7.69
N ILE A 71 27.79 -45.12 6.71
CA ILE A 71 27.91 -43.71 6.39
C ILE A 71 27.20 -43.51 5.07
N ASP A 72 26.11 -42.73 5.09
CA ASP A 72 25.37 -42.41 3.88
C ASP A 72 26.32 -41.64 2.93
N PRO A 73 26.59 -42.13 1.71
CA PRO A 73 27.46 -41.45 0.76
C PRO A 73 26.93 -40.07 0.33
N GLN A 74 25.65 -39.76 0.60
CA GLN A 74 25.09 -38.41 0.45
C GLN A 74 25.40 -37.52 1.65
N THR A 75 25.72 -38.10 2.81
CA THR A 75 26.18 -37.38 4.01
C THR A 75 27.70 -37.22 4.06
N ASP A 76 28.47 -38.04 3.35
CA ASP A 76 29.94 -37.92 3.24
C ASP A 76 30.42 -36.93 2.17
N GLY A 77 29.75 -35.78 2.17
CA GLY A 77 30.31 -34.48 1.82
C GLY A 77 29.99 -33.43 2.89
N ARG A 78 29.57 -33.85 4.09
CA ARG A 78 29.17 -32.97 5.21
C ARG A 78 29.79 -33.43 6.53
N ALA A 79 31.10 -33.63 6.52
CA ALA A 79 31.93 -33.54 7.72
C ALA A 79 33.13 -32.62 7.43
N GLN A 80 32.98 -31.35 7.84
CA GLN A 80 34.04 -30.45 8.26
C GLN A 80 35.25 -30.22 7.32
N GLU A 81 35.01 -29.96 6.05
CA GLU A 81 35.88 -29.08 5.26
C GLU A 81 35.00 -28.06 4.50
N GLU A 82 35.31 -26.78 4.70
CA GLU A 82 34.90 -25.60 3.94
C GLU A 82 33.95 -25.82 2.74
N LEU A 83 32.64 -25.96 3.01
CA LEU A 83 31.58 -25.82 1.99
C LEU A 83 31.38 -24.34 1.64
N THR A 84 32.37 -23.83 0.92
CA THR A 84 32.23 -22.76 -0.05
C THR A 84 31.49 -23.31 -1.27
N GLY A 85 30.16 -23.15 -1.27
CA GLY A 85 29.35 -23.23 -2.48
C GLY A 85 28.72 -24.60 -2.81
N SER A 86 27.52 -24.84 -2.30
CA SER A 86 26.31 -25.00 -3.15
C SER A 86 25.08 -25.46 -2.34
N HIS A 87 24.13 -24.53 -2.21
CA HIS A 87 22.69 -24.73 -1.98
C HIS A 87 22.14 -25.13 -0.59
N THR A 88 22.65 -24.53 0.49
CA THR A 88 21.77 -24.11 1.60
C THR A 88 21.97 -22.63 1.90
N ASP A 89 21.78 -21.81 0.88
CA ASP A 89 21.89 -20.36 1.01
C ASP A 89 20.64 -19.76 1.67
N TRP A 90 19.71 -20.59 2.14
CA TRP A 90 18.50 -20.18 2.82
C TRP A 90 18.80 -19.59 4.19
N LEU A 91 18.29 -18.39 4.41
CA LEU A 91 18.35 -17.60 5.62
C LEU A 91 16.92 -17.35 6.11
N THR A 92 16.75 -17.44 7.42
CA THR A 92 15.52 -17.02 8.09
C THR A 92 15.76 -15.69 8.77
N LEU A 93 14.91 -14.70 8.49
CA LEU A 93 14.94 -13.38 9.09
C LEU A 93 13.72 -13.23 9.99
N ASN A 94 13.91 -12.77 11.23
CA ASN A 94 12.83 -12.38 12.12
C ASN A 94 12.75 -10.86 12.16
N VAL A 95 11.77 -10.30 11.43
CA VAL A 95 11.60 -8.85 11.28
C VAL A 95 10.42 -8.39 12.14
N GLY A 96 10.72 -7.74 13.26
CA GLY A 96 9.70 -7.23 14.19
C GLY A 96 8.74 -8.31 14.71
N GLY A 97 9.16 -9.58 14.77
CA GLY A 97 8.36 -10.72 15.20
C GLY A 97 7.78 -11.59 14.08
N ARG A 98 7.85 -11.17 12.81
CA ARG A 98 7.40 -11.99 11.66
C ARG A 98 8.60 -12.64 10.98
N TYR A 99 8.49 -13.94 10.73
CA TYR A 99 9.52 -14.74 10.07
C TYR A 99 9.42 -14.65 8.54
N PHE A 100 10.56 -14.41 7.90
CA PHE A 100 10.73 -14.40 6.45
C PHE A 100 11.87 -15.36 6.06
N THR A 101 11.68 -16.12 4.99
CA THR A 101 12.71 -17.01 4.45
C THR A 101 13.15 -16.54 3.07
N THR A 102 14.45 -16.47 2.85
CA THR A 102 15.04 -16.01 1.58
C THR A 102 16.44 -16.59 1.41
N THR A 103 17.07 -16.44 0.25
CA THR A 103 18.47 -16.84 0.09
C THR A 103 19.43 -15.67 0.34
N ARG A 104 20.67 -15.97 0.75
CA ARG A 104 21.77 -14.99 0.89
C ARG A 104 22.01 -14.27 -0.43
N SER A 105 22.03 -15.02 -1.54
CA SER A 105 22.11 -14.46 -2.89
C SER A 105 21.05 -13.39 -3.18
N THR A 106 19.80 -13.54 -2.72
CA THR A 106 18.76 -12.51 -2.87
C THR A 106 19.12 -11.23 -2.12
N LEU A 107 19.67 -11.34 -0.92
CA LEU A 107 20.02 -10.17 -0.10
C LEU A 107 21.28 -9.43 -0.59
N VAL A 108 22.21 -10.14 -1.22
CA VAL A 108 23.53 -9.60 -1.59
C VAL A 108 23.62 -9.18 -3.05
N ASN A 109 23.00 -9.92 -3.98
CA ASN A 109 23.29 -9.77 -5.41
C ASN A 109 22.66 -8.53 -6.05
N LYS A 110 21.45 -8.15 -5.61
CA LYS A 110 20.68 -7.09 -6.29
C LYS A 110 21.19 -5.69 -5.97
N GLU A 111 21.52 -5.46 -4.71
CA GLU A 111 21.99 -4.16 -4.19
C GLU A 111 23.20 -4.44 -3.27
N PRO A 112 24.41 -4.59 -3.83
CA PRO A 112 25.60 -5.01 -3.08
C PRO A 112 26.06 -3.98 -2.03
N ASP A 113 25.65 -2.72 -2.20
CA ASP A 113 25.94 -1.63 -1.26
C ASP A 113 24.87 -1.50 -0.16
N SER A 114 23.89 -2.40 -0.11
CA SER A 114 22.83 -2.39 0.89
C SER A 114 23.33 -2.75 2.29
N MET A 115 22.68 -2.25 3.35
CA MET A 115 23.01 -2.72 4.70
C MET A 115 22.77 -4.22 4.83
N LEU A 116 21.73 -4.77 4.17
CA LEU A 116 21.49 -6.21 4.15
C LEU A 116 22.62 -6.97 3.43
N ALA A 117 23.09 -6.47 2.29
CA ALA A 117 24.25 -7.04 1.62
C ALA A 117 25.45 -7.00 2.55
N HIS A 118 25.77 -5.86 3.18
CA HIS A 118 26.88 -5.78 4.14
C HIS A 118 26.72 -6.73 5.35
N MET A 119 25.50 -6.89 5.87
CA MET A 119 25.20 -7.81 6.98
C MET A 119 25.37 -9.28 6.59
N PHE A 120 25.20 -9.62 5.32
CA PHE A 120 25.17 -11.01 4.82
C PHE A 120 26.25 -11.33 3.77
N LYS A 121 27.16 -10.39 3.45
CA LYS A 121 28.24 -10.55 2.47
C LYS A 121 29.30 -11.50 3.01
N ASP A 122 29.75 -11.25 4.23
CA ASP A 122 30.70 -12.10 4.94
C ASP A 122 29.95 -12.91 6.00
N LYS A 123 30.36 -14.17 6.20
CA LYS A 123 29.69 -15.06 7.18
C LYS A 123 29.86 -14.59 8.64
N ASP A 124 30.90 -13.78 8.93
CA ASP A 124 31.30 -13.44 10.31
C ASP A 124 31.61 -11.95 10.55
N ALA A 125 31.42 -11.06 9.57
CA ALA A 125 31.84 -9.66 9.71
C ALA A 125 30.93 -8.81 10.62
N TRP A 126 29.66 -9.20 10.78
CA TRP A 126 28.69 -8.50 11.62
C TRP A 126 28.13 -9.49 12.64
N GLY A 127 28.29 -9.21 13.94
CA GLY A 127 27.76 -10.01 15.04
C GLY A 127 26.22 -9.98 15.09
N ASN A 128 25.58 -10.52 14.05
CA ASN A 128 24.15 -10.47 13.88
C ASN A 128 23.48 -11.30 14.97
N LYS A 129 22.61 -10.66 15.75
CA LYS A 129 21.87 -11.36 16.81
C LYS A 129 20.89 -12.35 16.15
N GLN A 130 20.98 -13.60 16.55
CA GLN A 130 20.06 -14.66 16.13
C GLN A 130 19.15 -15.05 17.29
N ASP A 131 17.93 -15.48 16.97
CA ASP A 131 17.06 -16.12 17.94
C ASP A 131 17.49 -17.60 18.19
N PRO A 132 16.92 -18.31 19.18
CA PRO A 132 17.25 -19.71 19.44
C PRO A 132 16.97 -20.67 18.28
N ARG A 133 16.24 -20.23 17.25
CA ARG A 133 15.92 -21.00 16.03
C ARG A 133 16.88 -20.67 14.88
N GLY A 134 17.88 -19.83 15.11
CA GLY A 134 18.86 -19.40 14.11
C GLY A 134 18.35 -18.31 13.16
N ALA A 135 17.23 -17.66 13.46
CA ALA A 135 16.72 -16.57 12.64
C ALA A 135 17.40 -15.24 12.99
N PHE A 136 17.84 -14.49 11.97
CA PHE A 136 18.49 -13.20 12.15
C PHE A 136 17.49 -12.13 12.56
N LEU A 137 17.75 -11.46 13.68
CA LEU A 137 16.86 -10.48 14.28
C LEU A 137 17.01 -9.12 13.60
N ILE A 138 15.90 -8.57 13.13
CA ILE A 138 15.80 -7.23 12.54
C ILE A 138 14.68 -6.48 13.27
N ASP A 139 15.05 -5.44 14.01
CA ASP A 139 14.12 -4.62 14.79
C ASP A 139 13.42 -3.57 13.89
N ARG A 140 12.55 -4.05 12.98
CA ARG A 140 11.80 -3.23 12.02
C ARG A 140 10.40 -3.79 11.78
N SER A 141 9.49 -2.96 11.26
CA SER A 141 8.14 -3.43 10.92
C SER A 141 8.16 -4.42 9.74
N PRO A 142 7.51 -5.58 9.87
CA PRO A 142 7.45 -6.58 8.81
C PRO A 142 6.60 -6.17 7.60
N GLU A 143 5.62 -5.30 7.80
CA GLU A 143 4.69 -4.82 6.75
C GLU A 143 5.44 -4.08 5.64
N TYR A 144 6.42 -3.28 6.02
CA TYR A 144 7.24 -2.49 5.10
C TYR A 144 8.44 -3.29 4.55
N PHE A 145 8.80 -4.41 5.18
CA PHE A 145 9.92 -5.25 4.75
C PHE A 145 9.55 -6.19 3.60
N GLU A 146 8.33 -6.72 3.60
CA GLU A 146 7.86 -7.66 2.59
C GLU A 146 7.97 -7.12 1.14
N PRO A 147 7.56 -5.87 0.83
CA PRO A 147 7.78 -5.27 -0.49
C PRO A 147 9.26 -5.16 -0.88
N ILE A 148 10.14 -4.85 0.08
CA ILE A 148 11.58 -4.70 -0.14
C ILE A 148 12.20 -6.06 -0.45
N LEU A 149 11.84 -7.09 0.31
CA LEU A 149 12.31 -8.45 0.06
C LEU A 149 11.87 -8.95 -1.31
N ASN A 150 10.63 -8.66 -1.72
CA ASN A 150 10.12 -9.02 -3.05
C ASN A 150 10.89 -8.30 -4.16
N TYR A 151 11.20 -7.02 -4.02
CA TYR A 151 12.11 -6.36 -4.98
C TYR A 151 13.47 -7.06 -5.05
N LEU A 152 14.06 -7.45 -3.93
CA LEU A 152 15.36 -8.13 -3.96
C LEU A 152 15.27 -9.48 -4.70
N ARG A 153 14.11 -10.14 -4.68
CA ARG A 153 13.86 -11.41 -5.40
C ARG A 153 13.70 -11.23 -6.90
N HIS A 154 12.87 -10.31 -7.36
CA HIS A 154 12.48 -10.22 -8.78
C HIS A 154 12.70 -8.84 -9.43
N GLY A 155 13.22 -7.87 -8.68
CA GLY A 155 13.59 -6.53 -9.19
C GLY A 155 12.41 -5.59 -9.45
N GLN A 156 11.20 -5.95 -9.03
CA GLN A 156 10.02 -5.10 -9.14
C GLN A 156 9.48 -4.77 -7.74
N LEU A 157 9.11 -3.52 -7.53
CA LEU A 157 8.51 -3.08 -6.28
C LEU A 157 6.99 -3.34 -6.34
N ILE A 158 6.51 -4.30 -5.56
CA ILE A 158 5.08 -4.63 -5.45
C ILE A 158 4.63 -4.26 -4.04
N VAL A 159 3.68 -3.34 -3.96
CA VAL A 159 3.19 -2.75 -2.71
C VAL A 159 1.69 -2.98 -2.65
N ASN A 160 1.20 -3.55 -1.54
CA ASN A 160 -0.23 -3.75 -1.34
C ASN A 160 -0.94 -2.43 -1.05
N ASP A 161 -2.19 -2.31 -1.50
CA ASP A 161 -3.05 -1.16 -1.22
C ASP A 161 -3.18 -0.96 0.31
N GLY A 162 -2.76 0.22 0.80
CA GLY A 162 -2.78 0.59 2.21
C GLY A 162 -1.40 0.75 2.87
N ILE A 163 -0.31 0.37 2.21
CA ILE A 163 1.06 0.61 2.72
C ILE A 163 1.49 2.05 2.36
N ASN A 164 1.79 2.85 3.38
CA ASN A 164 2.26 4.23 3.18
C ASN A 164 3.74 4.27 2.77
N LEU A 165 4.00 4.44 1.47
CA LEU A 165 5.36 4.55 0.91
C LEU A 165 6.12 5.81 1.35
N LEU A 166 5.39 6.84 1.74
CA LEU A 166 5.93 8.13 2.19
C LEU A 166 6.17 8.17 3.70
N GLY A 167 5.73 7.13 4.41
CA GLY A 167 5.87 7.04 5.86
C GLY A 167 7.34 7.03 6.28
N ARG A 168 7.65 7.71 7.40
CA ARG A 168 8.99 7.74 8.02
C ARG A 168 9.61 6.35 8.14
N TYR A 169 8.80 5.31 8.34
CA TYR A 169 9.27 3.93 8.49
C TYR A 169 9.67 3.27 7.16
N TYR A 170 8.87 3.42 6.09
CA TYR A 170 9.18 2.82 4.79
C TYR A 170 10.43 3.43 4.19
N LEU A 171 10.53 4.77 4.16
CA LEU A 171 11.71 5.48 3.68
C LEU A 171 12.95 5.09 4.48
N ASN A 172 12.87 4.98 5.81
CA ASN A 172 14.02 4.50 6.60
C ASN A 172 14.37 3.04 6.28
N SER A 173 13.39 2.16 6.06
CA SER A 173 13.65 0.76 5.70
C SER A 173 14.30 0.64 4.31
N VAL A 174 13.87 1.47 3.36
CA VAL A 174 14.48 1.60 2.04
C VAL A 174 15.89 2.20 2.12
N LEU A 175 16.11 3.26 2.91
CA LEU A 175 17.44 3.87 3.09
C LEU A 175 18.45 2.89 3.68
N ILE A 176 17.98 2.02 4.59
CA ILE A 176 18.77 0.93 5.17
C ILE A 176 19.20 -0.05 4.06
N VAL A 177 18.29 -0.42 3.16
CA VAL A 177 18.62 -1.32 2.06
C VAL A 177 19.33 -0.61 0.92
N CYS A 178 19.18 0.68 0.71
CA CYS A 178 19.79 1.38 -0.44
C CYS A 178 20.13 2.83 -0.08
N PRO A 179 21.27 3.09 0.59
CA PRO A 179 21.67 4.46 0.89
C PRO A 179 21.84 5.34 -0.37
N ARG A 180 22.18 4.71 -1.51
CA ARG A 180 22.40 5.36 -2.82
C ARG A 180 21.89 4.52 -4.03
N GLY A 181 21.09 3.48 -3.79
CA GLY A 181 20.79 2.41 -4.76
C GLY A 181 19.57 2.63 -5.66
N SER A 182 19.40 1.73 -6.64
CA SER A 182 18.32 1.76 -7.64
C SER A 182 16.95 1.60 -6.99
N LEU A 183 16.82 0.81 -5.91
CA LEU A 183 15.56 0.71 -5.16
C LEU A 183 15.12 2.08 -4.63
N SER A 184 16.03 2.85 -4.03
CA SER A 184 15.69 4.17 -3.46
C SER A 184 15.22 5.13 -4.54
N ASN A 185 15.85 5.14 -5.71
CA ASN A 185 15.38 5.90 -6.86
C ASN A 185 14.05 5.38 -7.40
N SER A 186 13.86 4.06 -7.46
CA SER A 186 12.60 3.46 -7.92
C SER A 186 11.45 3.71 -6.95
N VAL A 187 11.72 3.72 -5.63
CA VAL A 187 10.79 4.17 -4.59
C VAL A 187 10.57 5.66 -4.74
N LEU A 188 11.58 6.48 -5.03
CA LEU A 188 11.40 7.92 -5.28
C LEU A 188 10.58 8.21 -6.55
N LEU A 189 10.66 7.33 -7.57
CA LEU A 189 9.89 7.40 -8.81
C LEU A 189 8.49 6.80 -8.69
N CYS A 190 8.33 5.73 -7.89
CA CYS A 190 7.05 5.05 -7.64
C CYS A 190 6.25 5.72 -6.53
N CYS A 191 6.94 6.36 -5.58
CA CYS A 191 6.38 7.47 -4.84
C CYS A 191 6.06 8.53 -5.90
N PRO A 192 4.80 8.95 -6.06
CA PRO A 192 4.59 10.24 -6.68
C PRO A 192 5.51 11.22 -5.95
N GLN A 193 6.27 12.02 -6.69
CA GLN A 193 6.88 13.22 -6.14
C GLN A 193 5.73 14.03 -5.51
N ASN A 194 5.48 13.84 -4.21
CA ASN A 194 4.63 14.63 -3.31
C ASN A 194 4.28 13.82 -2.05
N SER A 195 5.26 13.67 -1.15
CA SER A 195 4.96 13.78 0.28
C SER A 195 5.40 15.14 0.76
N GLN A 196 4.43 15.90 1.23
CA GLN A 196 4.40 17.35 1.38
C GLN A 196 4.18 18.04 0.03
N PRO A 197 3.15 18.91 -0.06
CA PRO A 197 2.80 19.54 -1.29
C PRO A 197 4.01 20.37 -1.70
N ALA A 198 4.60 20.09 -2.86
CA ALA A 198 4.87 21.26 -3.68
C ALA A 198 3.56 22.04 -3.67
N GLU A 199 3.60 23.34 -3.43
CA GLU A 199 2.51 24.23 -3.79
C GLU A 199 2.30 24.19 -5.32
N ASP A 200 2.15 22.99 -5.90
CA ASP A 200 1.27 22.75 -7.00
C ASP A 200 -0.13 23.03 -6.46
N HIS A 201 -0.41 24.33 -6.34
CA HIS A 201 -1.76 24.87 -6.48
C HIS A 201 -2.25 24.65 -7.91
N SER A 202 -1.71 23.67 -8.65
CA SER A 202 -2.28 23.20 -9.88
C SER A 202 -3.69 22.70 -9.57
N PRO A 203 -4.72 23.27 -10.19
CA PRO A 203 -6.08 22.81 -9.98
C PRO A 203 -6.22 21.36 -10.45
N ILE A 204 -6.82 20.53 -9.60
CA ILE A 204 -7.16 19.15 -9.93
C ILE A 204 -8.12 19.15 -11.11
N SER A 205 -7.76 18.40 -12.15
CA SER A 205 -8.61 18.26 -13.33
C SER A 205 -9.83 17.39 -13.06
N ARG A 206 -10.91 17.59 -13.83
CA ARG A 206 -12.11 16.73 -13.79
C ARG A 206 -11.76 15.25 -13.90
N LYS A 207 -10.81 14.89 -14.77
CA LYS A 207 -10.41 13.49 -15.02
C LYS A 207 -9.76 12.85 -13.79
N GLU A 208 -8.89 13.59 -13.11
CA GLU A 208 -8.25 13.13 -11.87
C GLU A 208 -9.29 12.99 -10.76
N PHE A 209 -10.18 13.96 -10.63
CA PHE A 209 -11.21 13.91 -9.61
C PHE A 209 -12.21 12.76 -9.83
N VAL A 210 -12.61 12.50 -11.07
CA VAL A 210 -13.44 11.33 -11.41
C VAL A 210 -12.71 10.02 -11.08
N ARG A 211 -11.40 9.93 -11.28
CA ARG A 211 -10.63 8.77 -10.84
C ARG A 211 -10.66 8.59 -9.32
N PHE A 212 -10.57 9.67 -8.55
CA PHE A 212 -10.71 9.59 -7.09
C PHE A 212 -12.10 9.12 -6.67
N LEU A 213 -13.15 9.62 -7.32
CA LEU A 213 -14.53 9.15 -7.07
C LEU A 213 -14.69 7.65 -7.34
N LEU A 214 -14.13 7.16 -8.45
CA LEU A 214 -14.21 5.75 -8.84
C LEU A 214 -13.32 4.83 -7.97
N ALA A 215 -12.19 5.34 -7.50
CA ALA A 215 -11.26 4.58 -6.66
C ALA A 215 -11.71 4.48 -5.20
N THR A 216 -12.60 5.37 -4.74
CA THR A 216 -13.02 5.41 -3.35
C THR A 216 -14.12 4.37 -3.07
N PRO A 217 -13.93 3.45 -2.12
CA PRO A 217 -14.95 2.50 -1.71
C PRO A 217 -16.19 3.19 -1.12
N THR A 218 -17.37 2.61 -1.32
CA THR A 218 -18.66 3.10 -0.75
C THR A 218 -18.72 3.08 0.78
N LYS A 219 -17.74 2.47 1.45
CA LYS A 219 -17.62 2.41 2.92
C LYS A 219 -16.74 3.52 3.50
N SER A 220 -16.06 4.30 2.67
CA SER A 220 -15.13 5.35 3.09
C SER A 220 -15.56 6.71 2.57
N GLU A 221 -15.51 7.72 3.45
CA GLU A 221 -15.74 9.11 3.09
C GLU A 221 -14.57 9.64 2.24
N LEU A 222 -14.86 10.18 1.06
CA LEU A 222 -13.84 10.85 0.25
C LEU A 222 -13.45 12.18 0.91
N ARG A 223 -12.17 12.28 1.32
CA ARG A 223 -11.61 13.49 1.93
C ARG A 223 -10.86 14.32 0.90
N CYS A 224 -11.43 15.47 0.57
CA CYS A 224 -10.87 16.49 -0.31
C CYS A 224 -10.47 17.75 0.45
N GLN A 225 -10.06 17.59 1.72
CA GLN A 225 -9.74 18.70 2.59
C GLN A 225 -8.49 19.44 2.10
N GLY A 226 -8.59 20.75 1.91
CA GLY A 226 -7.44 21.59 1.50
C GLY A 226 -6.99 21.41 0.05
N LEU A 227 -7.72 20.66 -0.77
CA LEU A 227 -7.36 20.44 -2.17
C LEU A 227 -7.73 21.63 -3.06
N ASN A 228 -6.94 21.85 -4.11
CA ASN A 228 -7.23 22.88 -5.12
C ASN A 228 -8.02 22.30 -6.30
N PHE A 229 -9.23 22.80 -6.49
CA PHE A 229 -10.10 22.52 -7.63
C PHE A 229 -10.31 23.76 -8.51
N SER A 230 -9.54 24.84 -8.34
CA SER A 230 -9.87 26.12 -8.97
C SER A 230 -10.09 26.02 -10.49
N GLY A 231 -11.24 26.51 -10.96
CA GLY A 231 -11.59 26.41 -12.39
C GLY A 231 -11.97 25.00 -12.89
N ALA A 232 -12.05 24.01 -12.00
CA ALA A 232 -12.40 22.64 -12.40
C ALA A 232 -13.88 22.54 -12.78
N ASP A 233 -14.14 21.71 -13.79
CA ASP A 233 -15.50 21.32 -14.15
C ASP A 233 -15.95 20.12 -13.31
N LEU A 234 -16.76 20.39 -12.29
CA LEU A 234 -17.38 19.43 -11.38
C LEU A 234 -18.88 19.24 -11.66
N SER A 235 -19.37 19.77 -12.79
CA SER A 235 -20.78 19.72 -13.15
C SER A 235 -21.31 18.29 -13.28
N ARG A 236 -22.58 18.07 -12.89
CA ARG A 236 -23.28 16.78 -12.99
C ARG A 236 -22.64 15.60 -12.22
N LEU A 237 -21.67 15.86 -11.33
CA LEU A 237 -21.07 14.83 -10.50
C LEU A 237 -21.90 14.58 -9.24
N ASP A 238 -21.89 13.32 -8.76
CA ASP A 238 -22.43 12.97 -7.45
C ASP A 238 -21.35 13.22 -6.39
N LEU A 239 -21.53 14.29 -5.61
CA LEU A 239 -20.59 14.79 -4.61
C LEU A 239 -21.13 14.61 -3.18
N ARG A 240 -22.07 13.69 -3.00
CA ARG A 240 -22.71 13.46 -1.70
C ARG A 240 -21.72 12.94 -0.67
N TYR A 241 -21.84 13.45 0.56
CA TYR A 241 -21.00 13.03 1.70
C TYR A 241 -19.49 13.23 1.51
N ILE A 242 -19.05 14.07 0.57
CA ILE A 242 -17.63 14.38 0.38
C ILE A 242 -17.20 15.50 1.33
N ASN A 243 -16.01 15.37 1.89
CA ASN A 243 -15.41 16.39 2.75
C ASN A 243 -14.53 17.36 1.94
N PHE A 244 -15.06 18.54 1.63
CA PHE A 244 -14.38 19.66 0.97
C PHE A 244 -13.93 20.75 1.96
N LYS A 245 -13.73 20.41 3.24
CA LYS A 245 -13.27 21.39 4.24
C LYS A 245 -12.01 22.10 3.76
N MET A 246 -11.96 23.43 3.86
CA MET A 246 -10.79 24.23 3.43
C MET A 246 -10.38 24.05 1.95
N ALA A 247 -11.19 23.42 1.10
CA ALA A 247 -10.86 23.23 -0.31
C ALA A 247 -10.99 24.55 -1.10
N ASN A 248 -10.16 24.73 -2.13
CA ASN A 248 -10.28 25.82 -3.07
C ASN A 248 -11.14 25.38 -4.26
N LEU A 249 -12.41 25.77 -4.25
CA LEU A 249 -13.41 25.55 -5.30
C LEU A 249 -13.68 26.86 -6.08
N SER A 250 -12.74 27.81 -6.07
CA SER A 250 -12.92 29.09 -6.75
C SER A 250 -13.06 28.90 -8.25
N ARG A 251 -14.00 29.61 -8.88
CA ARG A 251 -14.28 29.53 -10.32
C ARG A 251 -14.63 28.13 -10.85
N CYS A 252 -14.96 27.18 -9.98
CA CYS A 252 -15.42 25.85 -10.39
C CYS A 252 -16.78 25.92 -11.09
N ASN A 253 -17.00 25.04 -12.05
CA ASN A 253 -18.35 24.76 -12.55
C ASN A 253 -18.95 23.63 -11.73
N LEU A 254 -19.94 23.95 -10.88
CA LEU A 254 -20.68 23.01 -10.05
C LEU A 254 -22.15 22.86 -10.53
N ALA A 255 -22.45 23.29 -11.76
CA ALA A 255 -23.80 23.20 -12.32
C ALA A 255 -24.33 21.76 -12.29
N HIS A 256 -25.53 21.57 -11.72
CA HIS A 256 -26.19 20.26 -11.57
C HIS A 256 -25.38 19.21 -10.79
N ALA A 257 -24.35 19.59 -10.03
CA ALA A 257 -23.63 18.67 -9.16
C ALA A 257 -24.47 18.38 -7.90
N ASN A 258 -24.47 17.13 -7.42
CA ASN A 258 -25.18 16.75 -6.20
C ASN A 258 -24.28 16.93 -4.98
N LEU A 259 -24.42 18.05 -4.27
CA LEU A 259 -23.65 18.38 -3.07
C LEU A 259 -24.37 18.00 -1.76
N CYS A 260 -25.41 17.15 -1.81
CA CYS A 260 -26.17 16.81 -0.60
C CYS A 260 -25.26 16.18 0.46
N CYS A 261 -25.33 16.71 1.70
CA CYS A 261 -24.51 16.26 2.82
C CYS A 261 -22.98 16.41 2.64
N ALA A 262 -22.50 17.19 1.68
CA ALA A 262 -21.07 17.51 1.55
C ALA A 262 -20.62 18.50 2.64
N ASN A 263 -19.40 18.34 3.16
CA ASN A 263 -18.84 19.28 4.15
C ASN A 263 -18.00 20.35 3.45
N LEU A 264 -18.50 21.59 3.42
CA LEU A 264 -17.85 22.76 2.80
C LEU A 264 -17.33 23.78 3.83
N GLU A 265 -17.07 23.34 5.08
CA GLU A 265 -16.57 24.22 6.14
C GLU A 265 -15.28 24.93 5.69
N ARG A 266 -15.30 26.27 5.67
CA ARG A 266 -14.17 27.14 5.24
C ARG A 266 -13.68 26.89 3.80
N ALA A 267 -14.50 26.30 2.93
CA ALA A 267 -14.16 26.18 1.51
C ALA A 267 -14.26 27.56 0.81
N ASP A 268 -13.41 27.77 -0.20
CA ASP A 268 -13.47 28.95 -1.08
C ASP A 268 -14.24 28.60 -2.35
N LEU A 269 -15.45 29.13 -2.50
CA LEU A 269 -16.33 28.96 -3.65
C LEU A 269 -16.41 30.24 -4.50
N SER A 270 -15.45 31.16 -4.34
CA SER A 270 -15.51 32.47 -4.98
C SER A 270 -15.55 32.38 -6.50
N GLY A 271 -16.53 33.05 -7.12
CA GLY A 271 -16.74 33.03 -8.57
C GLY A 271 -17.12 31.67 -9.17
N SER A 272 -17.48 30.67 -8.35
CA SER A 272 -17.99 29.39 -8.85
C SER A 272 -19.39 29.54 -9.46
N VAL A 273 -19.74 28.63 -10.38
CA VAL A 273 -21.07 28.55 -11.00
C VAL A 273 -21.86 27.46 -10.30
N LEU A 274 -22.92 27.85 -9.59
CA LEU A 274 -23.82 26.93 -8.90
C LEU A 274 -25.21 27.04 -9.55
N ASP A 275 -25.52 26.11 -10.45
CA ASP A 275 -26.89 25.96 -10.93
C ASP A 275 -27.66 25.01 -9.99
N VAL A 276 -28.45 25.59 -9.09
CA VAL A 276 -29.26 24.87 -8.09
C VAL A 276 -30.69 24.60 -8.61
N ARG A 277 -30.88 24.56 -9.93
CA ARG A 277 -32.16 24.13 -10.53
C ARG A 277 -32.26 22.60 -10.51
N MET A 278 -32.59 22.03 -9.35
CA MET A 278 -32.95 20.61 -9.21
C MET A 278 -34.30 20.48 -8.49
N LEU A 279 -35.32 20.36 -9.34
CA LEU A 279 -36.60 19.65 -9.21
C LEU A 279 -37.30 19.56 -7.84
N HIS A 280 -38.51 20.14 -7.82
CA HIS A 280 -39.74 19.60 -7.25
C HIS A 280 -39.69 18.12 -6.83
N SER A 281 -39.19 17.82 -5.63
CA SER A 281 -39.59 16.71 -4.75
C SER A 281 -38.48 16.44 -3.72
N GLY A 282 -38.56 17.09 -2.56
CA GLY A 282 -38.04 16.58 -1.30
C GLY A 282 -36.53 16.50 -1.07
N HIS A 283 -35.68 16.73 -2.07
CA HIS A 283 -34.23 16.68 -1.92
C HIS A 283 -33.63 18.04 -2.28
N CYS A 284 -33.83 19.02 -1.41
CA CYS A 284 -33.02 20.23 -1.47
C CYS A 284 -31.54 19.81 -1.47
N ILE A 285 -30.75 20.41 -2.35
CA ILE A 285 -29.34 20.63 -2.08
C ILE A 285 -29.31 21.59 -0.89
N CYS A 286 -29.65 21.05 0.28
CA CYS A 286 -29.25 21.59 1.55
C CYS A 286 -27.74 21.43 1.50
N VAL A 287 -27.08 22.46 0.99
CA VAL A 287 -25.73 22.78 1.38
C VAL A 287 -25.84 22.96 2.88
N LEU A 288 -25.65 21.84 3.54
CA LEU A 288 -25.48 21.65 4.95
C LEU A 288 -24.10 22.28 5.24
N VAL A 289 -23.99 23.60 5.04
CA VAL A 289 -22.90 24.47 5.52
C VAL A 289 -23.04 24.48 7.04
N TRP A 290 -22.85 23.33 7.68
CA TRP A 290 -23.16 23.15 9.10
C TRP A 290 -22.27 23.99 10.00
N ARG A 291 -21.21 24.60 9.48
CA ARG A 291 -20.29 25.39 10.28
C ARG A 291 -19.73 26.55 9.45
N THR A 292 -20.33 27.73 9.68
CA THR A 292 -19.73 29.08 9.68
C THR A 292 -18.52 29.33 8.78
N GLY A 293 -18.63 30.33 7.89
CA GLY A 293 -17.46 30.96 7.25
C GLY A 293 -17.06 30.43 5.88
N ALA A 294 -18.00 29.98 5.06
CA ALA A 294 -17.73 29.73 3.63
C ALA A 294 -17.52 31.06 2.88
N ASN A 295 -16.54 31.10 1.97
CA ASN A 295 -16.32 32.25 1.09
C ASN A 295 -17.09 32.03 -0.23
N LEU A 296 -18.18 32.77 -0.42
CA LEU A 296 -19.08 32.72 -1.57
C LEU A 296 -19.01 34.03 -2.39
N LYS A 297 -17.89 34.76 -2.31
CA LYS A 297 -17.74 36.05 -3.01
C LYS A 297 -17.92 35.90 -4.52
N GLY A 298 -18.84 36.66 -5.12
CA GLY A 298 -19.04 36.69 -6.57
C GLY A 298 -19.63 35.41 -7.18
N VAL A 299 -20.23 34.54 -6.35
CA VAL A 299 -20.87 33.31 -6.84
C VAL A 299 -22.11 33.63 -7.67
N ASP A 300 -22.35 32.85 -8.73
CA ASP A 300 -23.57 32.94 -9.53
C ASP A 300 -24.57 31.87 -9.07
N MET A 301 -25.67 32.31 -8.47
CA MET A 301 -26.73 31.46 -7.91
C MET A 301 -28.12 31.88 -8.41
N GLU A 302 -28.23 32.60 -9.53
CA GLU A 302 -29.49 33.13 -10.04
C GLU A 302 -30.57 32.03 -10.23
N GLY A 303 -31.75 32.24 -9.64
CA GLY A 303 -32.89 31.33 -9.73
C GLY A 303 -32.79 30.09 -8.84
N SER A 304 -31.89 30.08 -7.85
CA SER A 304 -31.67 28.92 -6.97
C SER A 304 -32.77 28.73 -5.93
N GLN A 305 -33.07 27.47 -5.60
CA GLN A 305 -33.99 27.10 -4.52
C GLN A 305 -33.18 26.84 -3.24
N MET A 306 -33.25 27.76 -2.28
CA MET A 306 -32.42 27.80 -1.06
C MET A 306 -33.28 27.93 0.22
N THR A 307 -34.46 27.31 0.23
CA THR A 307 -35.38 27.34 1.38
C THR A 307 -34.73 26.76 2.63
N GLY A 308 -34.71 27.51 3.72
CA GLY A 308 -34.18 27.07 5.02
C GLY A 308 -32.65 27.00 5.10
N ILE A 309 -31.91 27.58 4.15
CA ILE A 309 -30.44 27.50 4.14
C ILE A 309 -29.81 28.22 5.35
N ASN A 310 -28.73 27.67 5.90
CA ASN A 310 -27.94 28.32 6.95
C ASN A 310 -26.63 28.89 6.39
N LEU A 311 -26.54 30.21 6.30
CA LEU A 311 -25.42 30.98 5.77
C LEU A 311 -24.84 31.95 6.82
N ARG A 312 -24.97 31.61 8.10
CA ARG A 312 -24.49 32.42 9.21
C ARG A 312 -22.98 32.71 9.08
N VAL A 313 -22.61 34.00 9.10
CA VAL A 313 -21.21 34.48 8.98
C VAL A 313 -20.53 34.05 7.67
N ALA A 314 -21.28 33.79 6.60
CA ALA A 314 -20.71 33.56 5.26
C ALA A 314 -20.37 34.89 4.57
N THR A 315 -19.40 34.86 3.64
CA THR A 315 -19.03 36.03 2.83
C THR A 315 -19.63 35.90 1.45
N LEU A 316 -20.67 36.69 1.13
CA LEU A 316 -21.40 36.66 -0.15
C LEU A 316 -21.14 37.89 -1.03
N LYS A 317 -20.20 38.78 -0.65
CA LYS A 317 -19.91 40.03 -1.37
C LYS A 317 -19.90 39.88 -2.90
N ASN A 318 -20.62 40.75 -3.61
CA ASN A 318 -20.81 40.74 -5.07
C ASN A 318 -21.48 39.47 -5.65
N ALA A 319 -22.12 38.62 -4.85
CA ALA A 319 -22.83 37.44 -5.37
C ALA A 319 -24.08 37.85 -6.17
N LYS A 320 -24.41 37.06 -7.19
CA LYS A 320 -25.64 37.20 -7.96
C LYS A 320 -26.69 36.24 -7.40
N LEU A 321 -27.70 36.81 -6.76
CA LEU A 321 -28.78 36.09 -6.08
C LEU A 321 -30.14 36.41 -6.69
N LYS A 322 -30.22 36.85 -7.96
CA LYS A 322 -31.50 37.21 -8.58
C LYS A 322 -32.47 36.03 -8.60
N ASN A 323 -33.75 36.28 -8.36
CA ASN A 323 -34.84 35.29 -8.45
C ASN A 323 -34.66 34.05 -7.55
N CYS A 324 -33.91 34.15 -6.45
CA CYS A 324 -33.68 33.02 -5.53
C CYS A 324 -34.83 32.84 -4.53
N ASN A 325 -35.10 31.60 -4.14
CA ASN A 325 -36.02 31.30 -3.03
C ASN A 325 -35.21 31.10 -1.73
N LEU A 326 -35.19 32.11 -0.88
CA LEU A 326 -34.48 32.15 0.41
C LEU A 326 -35.44 32.08 1.60
N ARG A 327 -36.64 31.51 1.42
CA ARG A 327 -37.64 31.40 2.48
C ARG A 327 -37.09 30.64 3.69
N GLY A 328 -37.15 31.22 4.88
CA GLY A 328 -36.65 30.63 6.13
C GLY A 328 -35.11 30.57 6.24
N ALA A 329 -34.36 31.25 5.36
CA ALA A 329 -32.91 31.24 5.39
C ALA A 329 -32.33 31.93 6.63
N THR A 330 -31.26 31.37 7.22
CA THR A 330 -30.48 32.00 8.29
C THR A 330 -29.27 32.73 7.70
N LEU A 331 -29.39 34.04 7.52
CA LEU A 331 -28.39 34.97 6.97
C LEU A 331 -27.79 35.90 8.06
N ALA A 332 -27.76 35.44 9.31
CA ALA A 332 -27.28 36.26 10.42
C ALA A 332 -25.75 36.47 10.34
N GLY A 333 -25.29 37.73 10.39
CA GLY A 333 -23.86 38.07 10.32
C GLY A 333 -23.21 37.88 8.95
N THR A 334 -23.99 37.67 7.89
CA THR A 334 -23.51 37.40 6.53
C THR A 334 -23.10 38.69 5.82
N ASP A 335 -22.02 38.68 5.04
CA ASP A 335 -21.59 39.84 4.25
C ASP A 335 -22.25 39.82 2.86
N LEU A 336 -23.29 40.63 2.68
CA LEU A 336 -24.11 40.78 1.47
C LEU A 336 -23.78 42.07 0.69
N GLU A 337 -22.58 42.65 0.89
CA GLU A 337 -22.21 43.89 0.22
C GLU A 337 -22.26 43.77 -1.31
N ASN A 338 -22.94 44.71 -1.98
CA ASN A 338 -23.13 44.75 -3.43
C ASN A 338 -23.74 43.46 -4.05
N CYS A 339 -24.54 42.71 -3.30
CA CYS A 339 -25.28 41.58 -3.83
C CYS A 339 -26.54 42.02 -4.57
N ASP A 340 -26.89 41.29 -5.63
CA ASP A 340 -28.16 41.50 -6.34
C ASP A 340 -29.19 40.48 -5.86
N LEU A 341 -30.14 40.93 -5.03
CA LEU A 341 -31.22 40.13 -4.44
C LEU A 341 -32.57 40.39 -5.14
N SER A 342 -32.54 40.92 -6.36
CA SER A 342 -33.77 41.29 -7.07
C SER A 342 -34.62 40.05 -7.41
N GLY A 343 -35.94 40.11 -7.19
CA GLY A 343 -36.83 38.97 -7.44
C GLY A 343 -36.77 37.84 -6.40
N CYS A 344 -36.04 38.01 -5.28
CA CYS A 344 -35.95 36.99 -4.24
C CYS A 344 -37.21 36.86 -3.38
N ASP A 345 -37.49 35.63 -2.93
CA ASP A 345 -38.38 35.37 -1.80
C ASP A 345 -37.56 35.27 -0.51
N LEU A 346 -37.75 36.23 0.40
CA LEU A 346 -37.06 36.32 1.69
C LEU A 346 -38.01 36.12 2.88
N GLN A 347 -39.18 35.51 2.67
CA GLN A 347 -40.14 35.25 3.74
C GLN A 347 -39.49 34.45 4.88
N GLU A 348 -39.68 34.88 6.13
CA GLU A 348 -39.10 34.22 7.33
C GLU A 348 -37.55 34.16 7.37
N ALA A 349 -36.83 34.85 6.48
CA ALA A 349 -35.37 34.88 6.52
C ALA A 349 -34.84 35.72 7.70
N ASN A 350 -33.74 35.30 8.32
CA ASN A 350 -33.07 36.01 9.41
C ASN A 350 -31.82 36.74 8.89
N LEU A 351 -31.92 38.06 8.70
CA LEU A 351 -30.84 38.95 8.22
C LEU A 351 -30.14 39.73 9.36
N ARG A 352 -30.29 39.29 10.62
CA ARG A 352 -29.77 40.05 11.76
C ARG A 352 -28.24 40.19 11.69
N GLY A 353 -27.75 41.43 11.71
CA GLY A 353 -26.32 41.74 11.65
C GLY A 353 -25.65 41.45 10.30
N SER A 354 -26.42 41.23 9.22
CA SER A 354 -25.85 41.09 7.87
C SER A 354 -25.43 42.45 7.30
N ASN A 355 -24.30 42.50 6.60
CA ASN A 355 -23.86 43.70 5.90
C ASN A 355 -24.55 43.79 4.53
N VAL A 356 -25.60 44.62 4.42
CA VAL A 356 -26.39 44.80 3.18
C VAL A 356 -26.00 46.07 2.41
N LYS A 357 -24.80 46.62 2.65
CA LYS A 357 -24.35 47.86 1.99
C LYS A 357 -24.30 47.67 0.46
N GLY A 358 -25.02 48.52 -0.28
CA GLY A 358 -25.05 48.45 -1.75
C GLY A 358 -25.78 47.23 -2.32
N ALA A 359 -26.46 46.43 -1.49
CA ALA A 359 -27.30 45.35 -1.97
C ALA A 359 -28.55 45.90 -2.67
N ILE A 360 -28.95 45.27 -3.77
CA ILE A 360 -30.12 45.65 -4.58
C ILE A 360 -31.30 44.76 -4.19
N PHE A 361 -32.41 45.39 -3.81
CA PHE A 361 -33.65 44.74 -3.43
C PHE A 361 -34.78 45.25 -4.34
N GLU A 362 -34.75 44.89 -5.62
CA GLU A 362 -35.80 45.23 -6.57
C GLU A 362 -36.75 44.04 -6.78
N GLU A 363 -38.01 44.30 -7.13
CA GLU A 363 -38.97 43.25 -7.50
C GLU A 363 -39.13 42.11 -6.48
N MET A 364 -38.95 42.38 -5.18
CA MET A 364 -39.09 41.36 -4.14
C MET A 364 -40.48 40.74 -4.17
N LEU A 365 -40.55 39.40 -4.18
CA LEU A 365 -41.82 38.65 -4.22
C LEU A 365 -42.65 38.84 -2.95
N THR A 366 -41.98 39.14 -1.82
CA THR A 366 -42.61 39.37 -0.52
C THR A 366 -41.94 40.55 0.19
N PRO A 367 -42.69 41.37 0.94
CA PRO A 367 -42.10 42.47 1.70
C PRO A 367 -41.15 41.96 2.80
N LEU A 368 -39.97 42.56 2.90
CA LEU A 368 -38.99 42.26 3.95
C LEU A 368 -39.53 42.74 5.30
N HIS A 369 -39.70 41.85 6.28
CA HIS A 369 -40.11 42.26 7.62
C HIS A 369 -38.96 42.95 8.37
N MET A 370 -39.14 44.22 8.73
CA MET A 370 -38.12 45.05 9.40
C MET A 370 -37.62 44.49 10.75
N SER A 371 -38.35 43.55 11.37
CA SER A 371 -37.89 42.84 12.58
C SER A 371 -36.72 41.88 12.32
N GLN A 372 -36.46 41.54 11.05
CA GLN A 372 -35.43 40.60 10.61
C GLN A 372 -34.12 41.26 10.18
N SER A 373 -34.11 42.59 10.00
CA SER A 373 -33.01 43.35 9.38
C SER A 373 -32.30 44.35 10.31
N VAL A 374 -32.52 44.27 11.63
CA VAL A 374 -32.08 45.36 12.53
C VAL A 374 -30.57 45.34 12.81
N ARG A 375 -29.92 46.31 12.15
CA ARG A 375 -28.68 47.10 12.40
C ARG A 375 -27.33 46.39 12.49
#